data_AF-A0A151SYY5-F1
#
_entry.id   AF-A0A151SYY5-F1
#
_cell.length_a   1.000
_cell.length_b   1.000
_cell.length_c   1.000
_cell.angle_alpha   90.00
_cell.angle_beta   90.00
_cell.angle_gamma   90.00
#
_symmetry.space_group_name_H-M   'P 1'
#
loop_
_entity.id
_entity.type
_entity.pdbx_description
1 polymer ?
#
loop_
_entity_poly.entity_id
_entity_poly.type
_entity_poly.pdbx_seq_one_letter_code
_entity_poly.pdbx_strand_id
1 'polypeptide(L)'
;VNTMTSLSLNVGNFITLKLTLANYPLWREQALALAESQDLVGHLTNEDSTPTQYTTPDSNNTTNSGIFTPKLTNEFVTWRKADRLLRGWIIGTLSEEALGLVIGLDTSYAVWDALKDAYAEDSQEREFTLRQQITYLRKEDDRTVGEHIPIFKGLCDNLAAIGKPIPDKEKVFYNTSLLPVLTFHTVLTMCLNLCLLQLLCISKWFGVSCDMLKALLM
;
A
#
# COMPACT_ATOMS: atom_id res chain seq x y z
N VAL A 1 -4.57 36.91 18.28
CA VAL A 1 -5.40 35.75 18.63
C VAL A 1 -5.82 35.11 17.31
N ASN A 2 -5.02 34.16 16.80
CA ASN A 2 -5.38 33.43 15.59
C ASN A 2 -6.27 32.27 16.05
N THR A 3 -7.57 32.45 15.88
CA THR A 3 -8.55 31.38 16.03
C THR A 3 -8.23 30.31 15.00
N MET A 4 -7.58 29.22 15.42
CA MET A 4 -7.56 27.98 14.64
C MET A 4 -9.01 27.57 14.43
N THR A 5 -9.53 27.82 13.23
CA THR A 5 -10.75 27.19 12.75
C THR A 5 -10.53 25.69 12.77
N SER A 6 -11.12 25.02 13.77
CA SER A 6 -11.23 23.57 13.83
C SER A 6 -12.10 23.11 12.65
N LEU A 7 -11.47 22.88 11.50
CA LEU A 7 -12.08 22.11 10.43
C LEU A 7 -12.27 20.70 10.99
N SER A 8 -13.52 20.27 11.14
CA SER A 8 -13.81 18.88 11.51
C SER A 8 -13.41 17.99 10.34
N LEU A 9 -12.19 17.46 10.38
CA LEU A 9 -11.71 16.52 9.38
C LEU A 9 -12.46 15.20 9.54
N ASN A 10 -13.13 14.78 8.48
CA ASN A 10 -13.66 13.43 8.41
C ASN A 10 -12.57 12.53 7.80
N VAL A 11 -11.99 11.67 8.64
CA VAL A 11 -10.94 10.71 8.24
C VAL A 11 -11.38 9.86 7.04
N GLY A 12 -12.67 9.52 6.97
CA GLY A 12 -13.23 8.74 5.86
C GLY A 12 -13.16 9.43 4.50
N ASN A 13 -12.92 10.75 4.46
CA ASN A 13 -12.69 11.48 3.21
C ASN A 13 -11.25 11.31 2.69
N PHE A 14 -10.30 10.97 3.55
CA PHE A 14 -8.89 10.81 3.21
C PHE A 14 -8.51 9.33 3.09
N ILE A 15 -8.98 8.53 4.03
CA ILE A 15 -8.72 7.09 4.08
C ILE A 15 -10.04 6.38 3.83
N THR A 16 -10.20 5.91 2.60
CA THR A 16 -11.44 5.23 2.14
C THR A 16 -11.40 3.73 2.40
N LEU A 17 -10.21 3.19 2.68
CA LEU A 17 -9.98 1.77 2.87
C LEU A 17 -9.90 1.41 4.35
N LYS A 18 -10.53 0.30 4.74
CA LYS A 18 -10.15 -0.38 5.98
C LYS A 18 -8.89 -1.19 5.74
N LEU A 19 -7.90 -1.07 6.61
CA LEU A 19 -6.65 -1.82 6.50
C LEU A 19 -6.92 -3.32 6.58
N THR A 20 -6.42 -4.06 5.60
CA THR A 20 -6.40 -5.52 5.52
C THR A 20 -5.07 -5.98 4.95
N LEU A 21 -4.78 -7.28 5.06
CA LEU A 21 -3.59 -7.90 4.48
C LEU A 21 -3.42 -7.66 2.97
N ALA A 22 -4.53 -7.44 2.25
CA ALA A 22 -4.52 -7.30 0.80
C ALA A 22 -4.22 -5.87 0.33
N ASN A 23 -4.42 -4.86 1.17
CA ASN A 23 -4.44 -3.46 0.73
C ASN A 23 -3.48 -2.55 1.49
N TYR A 24 -2.58 -3.10 2.31
CA TYR A 24 -1.63 -2.32 3.10
C TYR A 24 -0.88 -1.25 2.30
N PRO A 25 -0.31 -1.51 1.11
CA PRO A 25 0.35 -0.46 0.32
C PRO A 25 -0.56 0.72 0.00
N LEU A 26 -1.80 0.46 -0.44
CA LEU A 26 -2.77 1.51 -0.77
C LEU A 26 -3.25 2.26 0.46
N TRP A 27 -3.53 1.53 1.55
CA TRP A 27 -3.92 2.12 2.83
C TRP A 27 -2.82 3.03 3.38
N ARG A 28 -1.57 2.56 3.33
CA ARG A 28 -0.40 3.30 3.82
C ARG A 28 -0.25 4.64 3.11
N GLU A 29 -0.40 4.66 1.78
CA GLU A 29 -0.33 5.92 1.00
C GLU A 29 -1.45 6.89 1.40
N GLN A 30 -2.68 6.42 1.60
CA GLN A 30 -3.79 7.28 2.06
C GLN A 30 -3.55 7.82 3.48
N ALA A 31 -3.06 6.97 4.38
CA ALA A 31 -2.76 7.37 5.75
C ALA A 31 -1.60 8.36 5.84
N LEU A 32 -0.58 8.18 5.02
CA LEU A 32 0.55 9.12 4.92
C LEU A 32 0.10 10.46 4.35
N ALA A 33 -0.71 10.47 3.29
CA ALA A 33 -1.26 11.71 2.72
C ALA A 33 -2.12 12.50 3.73
N LEU A 34 -2.90 11.80 4.58
CA LEU A 34 -3.63 12.44 5.68
C LEU A 34 -2.65 13.08 6.68
N ALA A 35 -1.62 12.36 7.12
CA ALA A 35 -0.64 12.87 8.07
C ALA A 35 0.14 14.07 7.49
N GLU A 36 0.54 14.02 6.22
CA GLU A 36 1.18 15.12 5.50
C GLU A 36 0.28 16.36 5.44
N SER A 37 -1.02 16.19 5.17
CA SER A 37 -1.96 17.32 5.11
C SER A 37 -2.11 18.07 6.43
N GLN A 38 -1.75 17.43 7.55
CA GLN A 38 -1.89 17.96 8.91
C GLN A 38 -0.54 18.26 9.57
N ASP A 39 0.57 18.11 8.83
CA ASP A 39 1.93 18.27 9.34
C ASP A 39 2.22 17.35 10.56
N LEU A 40 1.72 16.11 10.50
CA LEU A 40 1.83 15.11 11.58
C LEU A 40 2.76 13.94 11.22
N VAL A 41 3.49 14.02 10.11
CA VAL A 41 4.38 12.94 9.66
C VAL A 41 5.48 12.66 10.69
N GLY A 42 5.98 13.69 11.38
CA GLY A 42 7.02 13.55 12.41
C GLY A 42 6.59 12.67 13.59
N HIS A 43 5.29 12.57 13.86
CA HIS A 43 4.74 11.63 14.84
C HIS A 43 4.79 10.15 14.38
N LEU A 44 4.82 9.89 13.06
CA LEU A 44 4.93 8.55 12.48
C LEU A 44 6.39 8.10 12.30
N THR A 45 7.31 9.05 12.10
CA THR A 45 8.75 8.79 11.92
C THR A 45 9.56 8.89 13.20
N ASN A 46 8.94 9.35 14.30
CA ASN A 46 9.59 9.70 15.58
C ASN A 46 10.59 10.87 15.46
N GLU A 47 10.51 11.67 14.38
CA GLU A 47 11.27 12.91 14.23
C GLU A 47 10.76 13.97 15.23
N ASP A 48 9.45 14.00 15.49
CA ASP A 48 8.84 14.77 16.58
C ASP A 48 8.94 13.97 17.89
N SER A 49 10.17 13.78 18.36
CA SER A 49 10.45 13.04 19.59
C SER A 49 9.67 13.61 20.78
N THR A 50 9.23 12.72 21.68
CA THR A 50 8.38 13.09 22.83
C THR A 50 9.02 14.23 23.65
N PRO A 51 8.33 15.38 23.82
CA PRO A 51 8.86 16.51 24.59
C PRO A 51 9.04 16.14 26.07
N THR A 52 9.87 16.89 26.79
CA THR A 52 10.05 16.70 28.24
C THR A 52 8.72 16.81 28.96
N GLN A 53 8.31 15.74 29.63
CA GLN A 53 6.96 15.62 30.19
C GLN A 53 6.73 16.56 31.37
N TYR A 54 7.72 16.74 32.23
CA TYR A 54 7.60 17.54 33.46
C TYR A 54 8.59 18.69 33.47
N THR A 55 8.16 19.84 33.99
CA THR A 55 9.06 20.96 34.29
C THR A 55 10.18 20.48 35.24
N THR A 56 11.41 20.98 35.04
CA THR A 56 12.51 20.79 35.99
C THR A 56 12.61 22.00 36.93
N PRO A 57 13.04 21.83 38.19
CA PRO A 57 13.25 22.96 39.08
C PRO A 57 14.35 23.89 38.52
N ASP A 58 14.08 25.20 38.51
CA ASP A 58 15.05 26.22 38.08
C ASP A 58 16.29 26.19 39.00
N SER A 59 17.45 25.88 38.43
CA SER A 59 18.73 25.84 39.16
C SER A 59 19.20 27.21 39.68
N ASN A 60 18.50 28.29 39.34
CA ASN A 60 18.90 29.68 39.66
C ASN A 60 18.08 30.34 40.77
N ASN A 61 17.10 29.65 41.39
CA ASN A 61 16.28 30.21 42.47
C ASN A 61 16.41 29.42 43.78
N THR A 62 17.65 29.38 44.30
CA THR A 62 17.94 28.93 45.66
C THR A 62 17.49 30.00 46.65
N THR A 63 16.22 30.00 47.07
CA THR A 63 15.83 30.64 48.35
C THR A 63 14.52 30.19 48.98
N ASN A 64 13.69 29.37 48.33
CA ASN A 64 12.46 28.89 48.94
C ASN A 64 12.36 27.36 48.85
N SER A 65 12.54 26.66 49.98
CA SER A 65 12.22 25.23 50.17
C SER A 65 10.70 24.99 50.12
N GLY A 66 10.07 25.30 48.99
CA GLY A 66 8.74 24.83 48.67
C GLY A 66 8.81 23.44 48.03
N ILE A 67 7.88 22.55 48.37
CA ILE A 67 7.70 21.27 47.68
C ILE A 67 7.53 21.55 46.18
N PHE A 68 8.49 21.08 45.36
CA PHE A 68 8.39 21.14 43.91
C PHE A 68 7.29 20.19 43.46
N THR A 69 6.21 20.73 42.87
CA THR A 69 5.19 19.91 42.21
C THR A 69 5.48 19.86 40.70
N PRO A 70 5.85 18.69 40.15
CA PRO A 70 6.14 18.57 38.73
C PRO A 70 4.87 18.89 37.92
N LYS A 71 4.94 19.93 37.09
CA LYS A 71 3.85 20.33 36.18
C LYS A 71 4.13 19.81 34.77
N LEU A 72 3.09 19.39 34.07
CA LEU A 72 3.20 18.99 32.67
C LEU A 72 3.59 20.19 31.80
N THR A 73 4.57 20.00 30.90
CA THR A 73 4.94 21.07 29.96
C THR A 73 3.83 21.32 28.93
N ASN A 74 3.64 22.57 28.52
CA ASN A 74 2.63 22.92 27.52
C ASN A 74 2.94 22.28 26.15
N GLU A 75 4.22 22.10 25.85
CA GLU A 75 4.73 21.40 24.66
C GLU A 75 4.31 19.93 24.67
N PHE A 76 4.50 19.22 25.78
CA PHE A 76 4.06 17.83 25.91
C PHE A 76 2.53 17.70 25.80
N VAL A 77 1.75 18.62 26.38
CA VAL A 77 0.28 18.62 26.23
C VAL A 77 -0.10 18.74 24.75
N THR A 78 0.54 19.65 24.02
CA THR A 78 0.23 19.93 22.61
C THR A 78 0.61 18.74 21.74
N TRP A 79 1.84 18.23 21.89
CA TRP A 79 2.32 17.03 21.22
C TRP A 79 1.42 15.82 21.50
N ARG A 80 1.05 15.58 22.77
CA ARG A 80 0.20 14.44 23.15
C ARG A 80 -1.19 14.53 22.52
N LYS A 81 -1.75 15.73 22.36
CA LYS A 81 -3.04 15.90 21.69
C LYS A 81 -2.96 15.52 20.21
N ALA A 82 -1.92 15.98 19.52
CA ALA A 82 -1.67 15.65 18.12
C ALA A 82 -1.42 14.14 17.92
N ASP A 83 -0.56 13.54 18.74
CA ASP A 83 -0.28 12.10 18.74
C ASP A 83 -1.55 11.26 18.93
N ARG A 84 -2.37 11.61 19.93
CA ARG A 84 -3.60 10.85 20.22
C ARG A 84 -4.69 11.03 19.16
N LEU A 85 -4.74 12.19 18.51
CA LEU A 85 -5.62 12.45 17.39
C LEU A 85 -5.24 11.57 16.19
N LEU A 86 -3.97 11.59 15.79
CA LEU A 86 -3.44 10.79 14.69
C LEU A 86 -3.64 9.29 14.95
N ARG A 87 -3.33 8.84 16.16
CA ARG A 87 -3.59 7.46 16.59
C ARG A 87 -5.07 7.09 16.46
N GLY A 88 -5.97 7.98 16.85
CA GLY A 88 -7.41 7.79 16.70
C GLY A 88 -7.83 7.66 15.23
N TRP A 89 -7.25 8.46 14.34
CA TRP A 89 -7.50 8.37 12.90
C TRP A 89 -7.02 7.04 12.32
N ILE A 90 -5.81 6.61 12.65
CA ILE A 90 -5.26 5.34 12.18
C ILE A 90 -6.15 4.19 12.66
N ILE A 91 -6.41 4.10 13.97
CA ILE A 91 -7.26 3.07 14.58
C ILE A 91 -8.65 3.02 13.95
N GLY A 92 -9.25 4.18 13.66
CA GLY A 92 -10.57 4.25 13.01
C GLY A 92 -10.63 3.66 11.60
N THR A 93 -9.47 3.44 10.97
CA THR A 93 -9.35 2.87 9.61
C THR A 93 -8.88 1.43 9.61
N LEU A 94 -8.75 0.79 10.77
CA LEU A 94 -8.32 -0.60 10.87
C LEU A 94 -9.50 -1.57 10.73
N SER A 95 -9.27 -2.76 10.16
CA SER A 95 -10.18 -3.89 10.32
C SER A 95 -10.09 -4.48 11.74
N GLU A 96 -10.99 -5.39 12.10
CA GLU A 96 -10.94 -6.06 13.40
C GLU A 96 -9.66 -6.89 13.56
N GLU A 97 -9.17 -7.52 12.50
CA GLU A 97 -7.90 -8.27 12.54
C GLU A 97 -6.71 -7.34 12.77
N ALA A 98 -6.66 -6.21 12.06
CA ALA A 98 -5.60 -5.21 12.19
C ALA A 98 -5.62 -4.52 13.57
N LEU A 99 -6.80 -4.34 14.16
CA LEU A 99 -6.96 -3.77 15.50
C LEU A 99 -6.27 -4.63 16.56
N GLY A 100 -6.28 -5.95 16.41
CA GLY A 100 -5.62 -6.88 17.33
C GLY A 100 -4.12 -6.63 17.49
N LEU A 101 -3.46 -6.17 16.43
CA LEU A 101 -2.00 -5.92 16.39
C LEU A 101 -1.59 -4.67 17.19
N VAL A 102 -2.53 -3.74 17.40
CA VAL A 102 -2.22 -2.41 17.95
C VAL A 102 -2.73 -2.22 19.38
N ILE A 103 -3.27 -3.29 19.99
CA ILE A 103 -3.77 -3.27 21.37
C ILE A 103 -2.61 -2.98 22.33
N GLY A 104 -2.82 -2.04 23.25
CA GLY A 104 -1.82 -1.65 24.25
C GLY A 104 -0.73 -0.70 23.74
N LEU A 105 -0.70 -0.39 22.44
CA LEU A 105 0.23 0.59 21.89
C LEU A 105 -0.27 2.01 22.13
N ASP A 106 0.60 2.82 22.74
CA ASP A 106 0.21 4.12 23.27
C ASP A 106 0.47 5.29 22.32
N THR A 107 1.49 5.21 21.48
CA THR A 107 1.86 6.29 20.56
C THR A 107 1.43 5.98 19.14
N SER A 108 1.16 7.01 18.35
CA SER A 108 0.90 6.88 16.91
C SER A 108 2.10 6.23 16.20
N TYR A 109 3.33 6.57 16.58
CA TYR A 109 4.54 5.90 16.15
C TYR A 109 4.50 4.38 16.38
N ALA A 110 4.24 3.93 17.61
CA ALA A 110 4.24 2.50 17.92
C ALA A 110 3.17 1.75 17.12
N VAL A 111 1.98 2.34 16.98
CA VAL A 111 0.91 1.80 16.14
C VAL A 111 1.36 1.70 14.68
N TRP A 112 1.95 2.76 14.14
CA TRP A 112 2.40 2.80 12.75
C TRP A 112 3.52 1.80 12.48
N ASP A 113 4.50 1.69 13.37
CA ASP A 113 5.64 0.79 13.26
C ASP A 113 5.19 -0.68 13.32
N ALA A 114 4.31 -1.02 14.27
CA ALA A 114 3.75 -2.38 14.39
C ALA A 114 2.94 -2.80 13.16
N LEU A 115 2.11 -1.90 12.62
CA LEU A 115 1.37 -2.16 11.37
C LEU A 115 2.33 -2.32 10.20
N LYS A 116 3.34 -1.45 10.10
CA LYS A 116 4.34 -1.55 9.03
C LYS A 116 5.08 -2.89 9.11
N ASP A 117 5.54 -3.31 10.28
CA ASP A 117 6.30 -4.56 10.41
C ASP A 117 5.44 -5.79 10.09
N ALA A 118 4.22 -5.85 10.63
CA ALA A 118 3.30 -6.97 10.37
C ALA A 118 2.90 -7.07 8.89
N TYR A 119 2.56 -5.95 8.26
CA TYR A 119 2.01 -5.97 6.90
C TYR A 119 3.09 -5.81 5.80
N ALA A 120 4.30 -5.33 6.11
CA ALA A 120 5.38 -5.25 5.13
C ALA A 120 5.97 -6.63 4.81
N GLU A 121 6.15 -7.48 5.82
CA GLU A 121 6.61 -8.87 5.65
C GLU A 121 5.58 -9.67 4.84
N ASP A 122 4.30 -9.60 5.23
CA ASP A 122 3.20 -10.25 4.52
C ASP A 122 3.03 -9.73 3.08
N SER A 123 3.27 -8.44 2.85
CA SER A 123 3.23 -7.86 1.49
C SER A 123 4.37 -8.39 0.63
N GLN A 124 5.56 -8.61 1.19
CA GLN A 124 6.71 -9.16 0.45
C GLN A 124 6.53 -10.65 0.18
N GLU A 125 6.07 -11.44 1.16
CA GLU A 125 5.76 -12.86 0.97
C GLU A 125 4.64 -13.06 -0.06
N ARG A 126 3.61 -12.21 -0.03
CA ARG A 126 2.52 -12.22 -1.01
C ARG A 126 3.01 -11.85 -2.40
N GLU A 127 3.85 -10.83 -2.55
CA GLU A 127 4.49 -10.51 -3.83
C GLU A 127 5.29 -11.72 -4.35
N PHE A 128 6.13 -12.30 -3.49
CA PHE A 128 6.95 -13.47 -3.84
C PHE A 128 6.09 -14.65 -4.28
N THR A 129 5.03 -14.96 -3.52
CA THR A 129 4.09 -16.05 -3.82
C THR A 129 3.38 -15.82 -5.16
N LEU A 130 2.87 -14.61 -5.41
CA LEU A 130 2.22 -14.27 -6.68
C LEU A 130 3.19 -14.38 -7.86
N ARG A 131 4.45 -13.91 -7.69
CA ARG A 131 5.50 -14.05 -8.71
C ARG A 131 5.89 -15.50 -8.95
N GLN A 132 5.96 -16.33 -7.90
CA GLN A 132 6.19 -17.76 -8.04
C GLN A 132 5.04 -18.43 -8.79
N GLN A 133 3.80 -18.13 -8.42
CA GLN A 133 2.61 -18.66 -9.11
C GLN A 133 2.66 -18.32 -10.60
N ILE A 134 3.00 -17.09 -10.97
CA ILE A 134 3.14 -16.70 -12.38
C ILE A 134 4.30 -17.44 -13.07
N THR A 135 5.44 -17.57 -12.40
CA THR A 135 6.63 -18.24 -12.97
C THR A 135 6.39 -19.73 -13.19
N TYR A 136 5.64 -20.36 -12.30
CA TYR A 136 5.31 -21.78 -12.35
C TYR A 136 3.94 -22.07 -13.00
N LEU A 137 3.21 -21.04 -13.46
CA LEU A 137 1.93 -21.19 -14.15
C LEU A 137 2.17 -21.82 -15.52
N ARG A 138 2.41 -23.13 -15.56
CA ARG A 138 2.55 -23.86 -16.81
C ARG A 138 1.16 -24.24 -17.31
N LYS A 139 0.95 -24.10 -18.62
CA LYS A 139 -0.20 -24.72 -19.27
C LYS A 139 -0.10 -26.25 -19.11
N GLU A 140 -1.00 -26.84 -18.33
CA GLU A 140 -1.17 -28.31 -18.27
C GLU A 140 -1.71 -28.81 -19.62
N ASP A 141 -1.33 -30.03 -20.03
CA ASP A 141 -1.64 -30.56 -21.37
C ASP A 141 -3.15 -30.72 -21.63
N ASP A 142 -3.94 -30.84 -20.58
CA ASP A 142 -5.40 -30.97 -20.58
C ASP A 142 -6.15 -29.63 -20.54
N ARG A 143 -5.49 -28.52 -20.15
CA ARG A 143 -6.12 -27.19 -20.05
C ARG A 143 -6.08 -26.42 -21.37
N THR A 144 -7.18 -25.76 -21.68
CA THR A 144 -7.26 -24.91 -22.88
C THR A 144 -6.57 -23.56 -22.64
N VAL A 145 -6.13 -22.92 -23.73
CA VAL A 145 -5.59 -21.54 -23.69
C VAL A 145 -6.63 -20.56 -23.10
N GLY A 146 -7.92 -20.83 -23.34
CA GLY A 146 -9.03 -20.04 -22.80
C GLY A 146 -9.20 -20.12 -21.28
N GLU A 147 -8.70 -21.17 -20.63
CA GLU A 147 -8.72 -21.31 -19.16
C GLU A 147 -7.43 -20.78 -18.52
N HIS A 148 -6.31 -20.83 -19.24
CA HIS A 148 -5.01 -20.34 -18.77
C HIS A 148 -4.95 -18.81 -18.70
N ILE A 149 -5.46 -18.11 -19.73
CA ILE A 149 -5.38 -16.64 -19.82
C ILE A 149 -6.11 -15.94 -18.66
N PRO A 150 -7.33 -16.32 -18.26
CA PRO A 150 -8.02 -15.71 -17.12
C PRO A 150 -7.27 -15.88 -15.80
N ILE A 151 -6.64 -17.04 -15.58
CA ILE A 151 -5.84 -17.30 -14.37
C ILE A 151 -4.61 -16.39 -14.34
N PHE A 152 -3.86 -16.34 -15.45
CA PHE A 152 -2.70 -15.45 -15.58
C PHE A 152 -3.08 -13.97 -15.39
N LYS A 153 -4.20 -13.55 -15.98
CA LYS A 153 -4.74 -12.20 -15.82
C LYS A 153 -5.09 -11.92 -14.36
N GLY A 154 -5.78 -12.83 -13.68
CA GLY A 154 -6.10 -12.70 -12.26
C GLY A 154 -4.85 -12.53 -11.39
N LEU A 155 -3.76 -13.25 -11.69
CA LEU A 155 -2.49 -13.07 -10.98
C LEU A 155 -1.84 -11.71 -11.26
N CYS A 156 -1.89 -11.23 -12.51
CA CYS A 156 -1.43 -9.89 -12.86
C CYS A 156 -2.24 -8.79 -12.16
N ASP A 157 -3.56 -8.96 -12.09
CA ASP A 157 -4.48 -8.03 -11.44
C ASP A 157 -4.24 -8.02 -9.92
N ASN A 158 -3.98 -9.18 -9.30
CA ASN A 158 -3.60 -9.29 -7.89
C ASN A 158 -2.27 -8.59 -7.58
N LEU A 159 -1.28 -8.70 -8.47
CA LEU A 159 -0.02 -7.97 -8.35
C LEU A 159 -0.20 -6.45 -8.54
N ALA A 160 -1.06 -6.04 -9.48
CA ALA A 160 -1.42 -4.64 -9.64
C ALA A 160 -2.15 -4.07 -8.41
N ALA A 161 -3.01 -4.86 -7.77
CA ALA A 161 -3.75 -4.48 -6.57
C ALA A 161 -2.83 -4.19 -5.36
N ILE A 162 -1.68 -4.85 -5.27
CA ILE A 162 -0.67 -4.57 -4.24
C ILE A 162 0.35 -3.50 -4.69
N GLY A 163 0.10 -2.79 -5.79
CA GLY A 163 0.98 -1.74 -6.32
C GLY A 163 2.23 -2.26 -7.03
N LYS A 164 2.25 -3.54 -7.44
CA LYS A 164 3.37 -4.19 -8.14
C LYS A 164 2.96 -4.70 -9.53
N PRO A 165 2.41 -3.86 -10.42
CA PRO A 165 1.94 -4.31 -11.72
C PRO A 165 3.08 -4.86 -12.57
N ILE A 166 2.82 -5.95 -13.30
CA ILE A 166 3.78 -6.49 -14.27
C ILE A 166 3.79 -5.61 -15.53
N PRO A 167 4.95 -5.16 -16.02
CA PRO A 167 5.06 -4.45 -17.30
C PRO A 167 4.58 -5.30 -18.48
N ASP A 168 3.95 -4.68 -19.49
CA ASP A 168 3.36 -5.43 -20.60
C ASP A 168 4.39 -6.27 -21.38
N LYS A 169 5.63 -5.78 -21.48
CA LYS A 169 6.77 -6.53 -22.05
C LYS A 169 7.02 -7.87 -21.33
N GLU A 170 6.87 -7.90 -20.01
CA GLU A 170 7.08 -9.09 -19.18
C GLU A 170 5.84 -10.00 -19.26
N LYS A 171 4.63 -9.43 -19.35
CA LYS A 171 3.41 -10.22 -19.59
C LYS A 171 3.47 -11.02 -20.89
N VAL A 172 4.02 -10.43 -21.95
CA VAL A 172 4.24 -11.11 -23.23
C VAL A 172 5.23 -12.26 -23.07
N PHE A 173 6.33 -12.03 -22.32
CA PHE A 173 7.33 -13.06 -22.04
C PHE A 173 6.76 -14.23 -21.23
N TYR A 174 6.00 -13.96 -20.16
CA TYR A 174 5.35 -15.02 -19.38
C TYR A 174 4.35 -15.80 -20.24
N ASN A 175 3.49 -15.14 -21.02
CA ASN A 175 2.56 -15.88 -21.90
C ASN A 175 3.27 -16.73 -22.97
N THR A 176 4.38 -16.24 -23.53
CA THR A 176 5.12 -16.99 -24.57
C THR A 176 5.98 -18.12 -24.01
N SER A 177 6.54 -17.97 -22.81
CA SER A 177 7.34 -18.99 -22.14
C SER A 177 6.51 -20.10 -21.48
N LEU A 178 5.24 -19.82 -21.14
CA LEU A 178 4.35 -20.75 -20.44
C LEU A 178 3.44 -21.59 -21.37
N LEU A 179 3.40 -21.26 -22.67
CA LEU A 179 2.72 -22.04 -23.69
C LEU A 179 3.69 -23.09 -24.29
N PRO A 180 3.31 -24.38 -24.39
CA PRO A 180 4.16 -25.38 -25.04
C PRO A 180 4.46 -24.93 -26.47
N VAL A 181 5.73 -25.02 -26.86
CA VAL A 181 6.32 -24.57 -28.14
C VAL A 181 5.50 -24.95 -29.38
N LEU A 182 4.75 -26.06 -29.29
CA LEU A 182 3.86 -26.55 -30.35
C LEU A 182 2.64 -25.65 -30.60
N THR A 183 2.14 -24.94 -29.57
CA THR A 183 0.97 -24.05 -29.72
C THR A 183 1.32 -22.69 -30.27
N PHE A 184 2.54 -22.18 -30.03
CA PHE A 184 2.96 -20.88 -30.55
C PHE A 184 3.02 -20.89 -32.08
N HIS A 185 3.52 -21.98 -32.68
CA HIS A 185 3.44 -22.16 -34.12
C HIS A 185 1.97 -22.18 -34.59
N THR A 186 1.08 -22.94 -33.95
CA THR A 186 -0.34 -22.97 -34.36
C THR A 186 -1.06 -21.63 -34.20
N VAL A 187 -0.78 -20.87 -33.14
CA VAL A 187 -1.40 -19.56 -32.88
C VAL A 187 -0.85 -18.52 -33.84
N LEU A 188 0.46 -18.51 -34.13
CA LEU A 188 1.05 -17.64 -35.14
C LEU A 188 0.49 -17.95 -36.53
N THR A 189 0.35 -19.24 -36.88
CA THR A 189 -0.23 -19.67 -38.16
C THR A 189 -1.74 -19.37 -38.23
N MET A 190 -2.48 -19.44 -37.12
CA MET A 190 -3.88 -18.99 -37.05
C MET A 190 -4.00 -17.46 -37.14
N CYS A 191 -3.12 -16.70 -36.48
CA CYS A 191 -3.08 -15.23 -36.54
C CYS A 191 -2.66 -14.72 -37.92
N LEU A 192 -1.77 -15.42 -38.61
CA LEU A 192 -1.38 -15.13 -40.00
C LEU A 192 -2.51 -15.50 -40.98
N ASN A 193 -3.31 -16.54 -40.73
CA ASN A 193 -4.46 -16.90 -41.57
C ASN A 193 -5.74 -16.08 -41.31
N LEU A 194 -5.84 -15.37 -40.19
CA LEU A 194 -6.95 -14.45 -39.86
C LEU A 194 -6.62 -12.96 -40.11
N CYS A 195 -5.56 -12.69 -40.87
CA CYS A 195 -4.88 -11.38 -40.96
C CYS A 195 -5.60 -10.28 -41.77
N LEU A 196 -6.93 -10.15 -41.74
CA LEU A 196 -7.57 -8.95 -42.29
C LEU A 196 -8.71 -8.31 -41.46
N LEU A 197 -9.23 -8.95 -40.39
CA LEU A 197 -10.44 -8.42 -39.73
C LEU A 197 -10.37 -8.12 -38.23
N GLN A 198 -9.24 -8.31 -37.53
CA GLN A 198 -9.22 -8.23 -36.06
C GLN A 198 -8.11 -7.41 -35.39
N LEU A 199 -7.39 -6.53 -36.11
CA LEU A 199 -6.43 -5.61 -35.46
C LEU A 199 -7.11 -4.66 -34.45
N LEU A 200 -8.40 -4.35 -34.63
CA LEU A 200 -9.19 -3.53 -33.69
C LEU A 200 -9.67 -4.30 -32.45
N CYS A 201 -9.82 -5.63 -32.53
CA CYS A 201 -10.26 -6.43 -31.37
C CYS A 201 -9.11 -6.69 -30.41
N ILE A 202 -7.89 -6.88 -30.93
CA ILE A 202 -6.71 -7.21 -30.11
C ILE A 202 -6.23 -5.99 -29.32
N SER A 203 -6.25 -4.78 -29.90
CA SER A 203 -5.90 -3.55 -29.17
C SER A 203 -6.87 -3.26 -28.02
N LYS A 204 -8.16 -3.59 -28.20
CA LYS A 204 -9.20 -3.43 -27.17
C LYS A 204 -9.16 -4.50 -26.08
N TRP A 205 -8.64 -5.69 -26.38
CA TRP A 205 -8.53 -6.81 -25.42
C TRP A 205 -7.23 -6.81 -24.61
N PHE A 206 -6.12 -6.37 -25.21
CA PHE A 206 -4.82 -6.28 -24.54
C PHE A 206 -4.54 -4.88 -23.94
N GLY A 207 -5.30 -3.84 -24.31
CA GLY A 207 -5.05 -2.47 -23.86
C GLY A 207 -3.76 -1.86 -24.42
N VAL A 208 -3.23 -2.42 -25.50
CA VAL A 208 -1.97 -2.01 -26.13
C VAL A 208 -2.26 -1.21 -27.41
N SER A 209 -1.48 -0.15 -27.65
CA SER A 209 -1.61 0.69 -28.85
C SER A 209 -1.43 -0.12 -30.13
N CYS A 210 -2.27 0.17 -31.14
CA CYS A 210 -2.30 -0.52 -32.43
C CYS A 210 -0.93 -0.46 -33.16
N ASP A 211 -0.14 0.59 -32.92
CA ASP A 211 1.18 0.75 -33.52
C ASP A 211 2.21 -0.25 -32.95
N MET A 212 2.02 -0.72 -31.72
CA MET A 212 2.88 -1.74 -31.10
C MET A 212 2.60 -3.13 -31.66
N LEU A 213 1.34 -3.42 -32.03
CA LEU A 213 0.93 -4.65 -32.71
C LEU A 213 1.55 -4.76 -34.11
N LYS A 214 1.70 -3.64 -34.82
CA LYS A 214 2.37 -3.61 -36.13
C LYS A 214 3.87 -3.89 -36.03
N ALA A 215 4.54 -3.44 -34.96
CA ALA A 215 5.96 -3.67 -34.74
C ALA A 215 6.30 -5.13 -34.36
N LEU A 216 5.33 -5.90 -33.88
CA LEU A 216 5.46 -7.33 -33.56
C LEU A 216 5.16 -8.25 -34.76
N LEU A 217 4.58 -7.72 -35.83
CA LEU A 217 4.16 -8.46 -37.04
C LEU A 217 5.09 -8.25 -38.25
N MET A 218 6.11 -7.39 -38.13
CA MET A 218 7.21 -7.21 -39.10
C MET A 218 8.47 -7.88 -38.58
#